data_AF-A0AB74D600-F1
#
_entry.id   AF-A0AB74D600-F1
#
_cell.length_a   1.000
_cell.length_b   1.000
_cell.length_c   1.000
_cell.angle_alpha   90.00
_cell.angle_beta   90.00
_cell.angle_gamma   90.00
#
_symmetry.space_group_name_H-M   'P 1'
#
loop_
_entity.id
_entity.type
_entity.pdbx_description
1 polymer ?
#
loop_
_entity_poly.entity_id
_entity_poly.type
_entity_poly.pdbx_seq_one_letter_code
_entity_poly.pdbx_strand_id
1 'polypeptide(L)'
;MYVDPRVAHGRARFDLSRSPRLFAEERRWEISDVVTRGIDGFTGARTRRNLMRLLERQIAPKLARLGLEPYVGALGQLEGLFVNFSTMSAEHGLREFQLQLTVPDLVLRSFASNAIRPHAVARCMQRNGVMSLAGIDHETRIAFVCARVIRSLALAEGWRQVGVPTSLGLFVGVLTDARDVSMNTYLRPGDNDRPSRWSGFAGLFSAMPHWRPDQVRHGGELLQWMINHIVALQESAPLAERFPFLREPLRDADDPLDAAWARACSR
;
A
#
# COMPACT_ATOMS: atom_id res chain seq x y z
N MET A 1 -6.09 -22.65 8.94
CA MET A 1 -4.84 -23.32 9.37
C MET A 1 -3.67 -22.44 8.96
N TYR A 2 -2.69 -22.21 9.83
CA TYR A 2 -1.50 -21.42 9.46
C TYR A 2 -0.51 -22.24 8.65
N VAL A 3 0.27 -21.54 7.84
CA VAL A 3 1.51 -22.11 7.27
C VAL A 3 2.59 -22.09 8.36
N ASP A 4 3.48 -23.08 8.33
CA ASP A 4 4.68 -23.07 9.18
C ASP A 4 5.51 -21.79 8.94
N PRO A 5 6.02 -21.11 9.99
CA PRO A 5 6.82 -19.89 9.86
C PRO A 5 7.99 -19.99 8.89
N ARG A 6 8.74 -21.10 8.91
CA ARG A 6 9.92 -21.30 8.04
C ARG A 6 9.51 -21.44 6.60
N VAL A 7 8.43 -22.20 6.36
CA VAL A 7 7.86 -22.37 5.03
C VAL A 7 7.36 -21.03 4.50
N ALA A 8 6.62 -20.26 5.30
CA ALA A 8 6.14 -18.93 4.92
C ALA A 8 7.30 -17.97 4.62
N HIS A 9 8.34 -17.95 5.47
CA HIS A 9 9.53 -17.13 5.26
C HIS A 9 10.27 -17.50 3.97
N GLY A 10 10.54 -18.80 3.76
CA GLY A 10 11.22 -19.30 2.58
C GLY A 10 10.42 -19.04 1.29
N ARG A 11 9.11 -19.26 1.31
CA ARG A 11 8.21 -19.00 0.17
C ARG A 11 8.11 -17.51 -0.14
N ALA A 12 7.93 -16.65 0.87
CA ALA A 12 7.92 -15.21 0.68
C ALA A 12 9.23 -14.72 0.06
N ARG A 13 10.38 -15.15 0.60
CA ARG A 13 11.69 -14.79 0.04
C ARG A 13 11.84 -15.29 -1.40
N PHE A 14 11.42 -16.52 -1.69
CA PHE A 14 11.49 -17.11 -3.03
C PHE A 14 10.62 -16.34 -4.03
N ASP A 15 9.35 -16.10 -3.70
CA ASP A 15 8.42 -15.40 -4.58
C ASP A 15 8.84 -13.94 -4.81
N LEU A 16 9.28 -13.24 -3.74
CA LEU A 16 9.83 -11.89 -3.84
C LEU A 16 11.14 -11.82 -4.64
N SER A 17 11.88 -12.94 -4.75
CA SER A 17 13.13 -13.03 -5.54
C SER A 17 12.91 -13.43 -7.00
N ARG A 18 11.86 -14.20 -7.30
CA ARG A 18 11.67 -14.84 -8.61
C ARG A 18 10.51 -14.29 -9.43
N SER A 19 9.67 -13.42 -8.91
CA SER A 19 8.50 -12.97 -9.65
C SER A 19 8.93 -12.13 -10.87
N PRO A 20 8.69 -12.60 -12.11
CA PRO A 20 9.14 -11.96 -13.34
C PRO A 20 8.37 -10.66 -13.65
N ARG A 21 7.51 -10.17 -12.75
CA ARG A 21 6.63 -9.03 -13.03
C ARG A 21 7.11 -7.69 -12.49
N LEU A 22 8.15 -7.61 -11.67
CA LEU A 22 8.39 -6.39 -10.88
C LEU A 22 9.84 -6.15 -10.45
N PHE A 23 10.81 -6.15 -11.38
CA PHE A 23 11.97 -5.29 -11.13
C PHE A 23 11.47 -3.84 -11.19
N ALA A 24 11.54 -3.16 -10.05
CA ALA A 24 11.09 -1.78 -9.92
C ALA A 24 11.73 -0.87 -10.97
N GLU A 25 12.96 -1.15 -11.39
CA GLU A 25 13.68 -0.41 -12.42
C GLU A 25 13.13 -0.67 -13.82
N GLU A 26 12.93 -1.92 -14.22
CA GLU A 26 12.35 -2.27 -15.53
C GLU A 26 10.95 -1.69 -15.68
N ARG A 27 10.10 -1.86 -14.66
CA ARG A 27 8.73 -1.32 -14.65
C ARG A 27 8.73 0.21 -14.70
N ARG A 28 9.62 0.86 -13.94
CA ARG A 28 9.78 2.33 -13.99
C ARG A 28 10.30 2.78 -15.34
N TRP A 29 11.19 2.02 -15.96
CA TRP A 29 11.75 2.33 -17.27
C TRP A 29 10.70 2.21 -18.37
N GLU A 30 9.91 1.12 -18.41
CA GLU A 30 8.79 0.96 -19.36
C GLU A 30 7.79 2.12 -19.26
N ILE A 31 7.43 2.51 -18.04
CA ILE A 31 6.52 3.63 -17.81
C ILE A 31 7.14 4.95 -18.28
N SER A 32 8.41 5.18 -17.93
CA SER A 32 9.13 6.40 -18.30
C SER A 32 9.31 6.49 -19.83
N ASP A 33 9.63 5.39 -20.51
CA ASP A 33 9.75 5.33 -21.97
C ASP A 33 8.42 5.66 -22.66
N VAL A 34 7.30 5.10 -22.17
CA VAL A 34 5.96 5.44 -22.70
C VAL A 34 5.65 6.93 -22.54
N VAL A 35 5.96 7.52 -21.38
CA VAL A 35 5.75 8.94 -21.10
C VAL A 35 6.63 9.80 -21.99
N THR A 36 7.95 9.55 -22.00
CA THR A 36 8.94 10.33 -22.76
C THR A 36 8.62 10.30 -24.25
N ARG A 37 8.37 9.13 -24.85
CA ARG A 37 7.97 9.04 -26.26
C ARG A 37 6.65 9.75 -26.56
N GLY A 38 5.72 9.76 -25.60
CA GLY A 38 4.46 10.50 -25.73
C GLY A 38 4.67 12.01 -25.77
N ILE A 39 5.56 12.52 -24.92
CA ILE A 39 5.90 13.95 -24.84
C ILE A 39 6.73 14.38 -26.06
N ASP A 40 7.76 13.62 -26.42
CA ASP A 40 8.66 13.93 -27.54
C ASP A 40 7.93 13.89 -28.89
N GLY A 41 6.94 13.01 -29.03
CA GLY A 41 6.11 12.92 -30.24
C GLY A 41 5.03 14.01 -30.34
N PHE A 42 4.87 14.88 -29.34
CA PHE A 42 3.82 15.89 -29.34
C PHE A 42 4.20 17.13 -30.15
N THR A 43 3.54 17.31 -31.30
CA THR A 43 3.77 18.42 -32.24
C THR A 43 2.77 19.58 -32.11
N GLY A 44 1.80 19.49 -31.18
CA GLY A 44 0.76 20.51 -31.00
C GLY A 44 1.23 21.71 -30.17
N ALA A 45 0.44 22.79 -30.19
CA ALA A 45 0.66 23.93 -29.30
C ALA A 45 0.55 23.49 -27.83
N ARG A 46 1.53 23.87 -26.99
CA ARG A 46 1.60 23.52 -25.56
C ARG A 46 0.64 24.35 -24.70
N THR A 47 -0.64 24.29 -25.02
CA THR A 47 -1.72 24.85 -24.20
C THR A 47 -2.21 23.81 -23.20
N ARG A 48 -2.68 24.24 -22.03
CA ARG A 48 -3.27 23.36 -20.99
C ARG A 48 -4.23 22.31 -21.59
N ARG A 49 -5.17 22.75 -22.43
CA ARG A 49 -6.15 21.88 -23.10
C ARG A 49 -5.50 20.81 -23.97
N ASN A 50 -4.49 21.18 -24.75
CA ASN A 50 -3.83 20.25 -25.66
C ASN A 50 -2.94 19.26 -24.90
N LEU A 51 -2.28 19.71 -23.82
CA LEU A 51 -1.49 18.84 -22.95
C LEU A 51 -2.37 17.84 -22.23
N MET A 52 -3.51 18.26 -21.66
CA MET A 52 -4.48 17.33 -21.08
C MET A 52 -4.99 16.31 -22.11
N ARG A 53 -5.24 16.75 -23.36
CA ARG A 53 -5.63 15.85 -24.45
C ARG A 53 -4.51 14.86 -24.83
N LEU A 54 -3.24 15.28 -24.79
CA LEU A 54 -2.09 14.40 -24.97
C LEU A 54 -2.07 13.30 -23.91
N LEU A 55 -2.21 13.70 -22.63
CA LEU A 55 -2.25 12.76 -21.50
C LEU A 55 -3.38 11.75 -21.65
N GLU A 56 -4.60 12.24 -21.89
CA GLU A 56 -5.82 11.42 -21.99
C GLU A 56 -5.81 10.49 -23.21
N ARG A 57 -5.42 11.00 -24.39
CA ARG A 57 -5.60 10.26 -25.65
C ARG A 57 -4.39 9.46 -26.10
N GLN A 58 -3.19 9.78 -25.62
CA GLN A 58 -1.97 9.14 -26.09
C GLN A 58 -1.21 8.41 -24.99
N ILE A 59 -1.01 9.04 -23.83
CA ILE A 59 -0.17 8.47 -22.78
C ILE A 59 -0.96 7.48 -21.92
N ALA A 60 -2.11 7.89 -21.37
CA ALA A 60 -2.93 7.05 -20.51
C ALA A 60 -3.33 5.70 -21.16
N PRO A 61 -3.77 5.63 -22.44
CA PRO A 61 -4.12 4.36 -23.06
C PRO A 61 -2.92 3.42 -23.21
N LYS A 62 -1.70 3.94 -23.43
CA LYS A 62 -0.48 3.13 -23.51
C LYS A 62 -0.09 2.58 -22.14
N LEU A 63 -0.18 3.41 -21.09
CA LEU A 63 0.02 2.95 -19.71
C LEU A 63 -1.00 1.89 -19.30
N ALA A 64 -2.27 2.04 -19.71
CA ALA A 64 -3.31 1.04 -19.47
C ALA A 64 -2.98 -0.32 -20.11
N ARG A 65 -2.37 -0.34 -21.31
CA ARG A 65 -1.90 -1.58 -21.95
C ARG A 65 -0.77 -2.26 -21.19
N LEU A 66 0.00 -1.53 -20.39
CA LEU A 66 0.98 -2.12 -19.45
C LEU A 66 0.32 -2.73 -18.20
N GLY A 67 -1.02 -2.70 -18.11
CA GLY A 67 -1.77 -3.18 -16.95
C GLY A 67 -1.78 -2.18 -15.78
N LEU A 68 -1.58 -0.89 -16.08
CA LEU A 68 -1.70 0.20 -15.10
C LEU A 68 -3.08 0.85 -15.18
N GLU A 69 -3.41 1.65 -14.16
CA GLU A 69 -4.70 2.35 -14.09
C GLU A 69 -4.47 3.86 -13.99
N PRO A 70 -4.18 4.53 -15.11
CA PRO A 70 -3.95 5.97 -15.11
C PRO A 70 -5.26 6.74 -14.94
N TYR A 71 -5.23 7.70 -14.03
CA TYR A 71 -6.25 8.74 -13.89
C TYR A 71 -5.76 10.02 -14.58
N VAL A 72 -6.59 10.63 -15.43
CA VAL A 72 -6.29 11.92 -16.05
C VAL A 72 -7.36 12.92 -15.63
N GLY A 73 -6.94 14.01 -15.00
CA GLY A 73 -7.88 15.00 -14.47
C GLY A 73 -7.25 15.88 -13.38
N ALA A 74 -8.10 16.45 -12.56
CA ALA A 74 -7.69 17.28 -11.43
C ALA A 74 -7.57 16.44 -10.14
N LEU A 75 -6.49 16.63 -9.40
CA LEU A 75 -6.25 16.05 -8.08
C LEU A 75 -5.79 17.14 -7.11
N GLY A 76 -6.71 17.65 -6.30
CA GLY A 76 -6.46 18.81 -5.45
C GLY A 76 -6.20 20.06 -6.29
N GLN A 77 -5.05 20.70 -6.06
CA GLN A 77 -4.60 21.87 -6.83
C GLN A 77 -3.81 21.51 -8.10
N LEU A 78 -3.59 20.21 -8.34
CA LEU A 78 -2.82 19.72 -9.48
C LEU A 78 -3.77 19.22 -10.56
N GLU A 79 -3.32 19.29 -11.80
CA GLU A 79 -3.99 18.67 -12.93
C GLU A 79 -2.97 17.91 -13.78
N GLY A 80 -3.34 16.73 -14.27
CA GLY A 80 -2.46 15.93 -15.10
C GLY A 80 -2.83 14.46 -15.11
N LEU A 81 -1.81 13.62 -15.24
CA LEU A 81 -1.91 12.16 -15.22
C LEU A 81 -1.32 11.62 -13.92
N PHE A 82 -2.05 10.74 -13.27
CA PHE A 82 -1.69 10.12 -12.00
C PHE A 82 -1.82 8.61 -12.15
N VAL A 83 -0.83 7.85 -11.72
CA VAL A 83 -0.89 6.38 -11.75
C VAL A 83 -0.18 5.80 -10.56
N ASN A 84 -0.76 4.76 -9.97
CA ASN A 84 -0.11 3.99 -8.93
C ASN A 84 0.35 2.65 -9.51
N PHE A 85 1.51 2.19 -9.09
CA PHE A 85 1.99 0.85 -9.41
C PHE A 85 2.74 0.29 -8.22
N SER A 86 2.67 -1.03 -8.04
CA SER A 86 3.41 -1.72 -7.00
C SER A 86 4.61 -2.42 -7.60
N THR A 87 5.69 -2.59 -6.82
CA THR A 87 6.87 -3.39 -7.17
C THR A 87 7.16 -4.38 -6.05
N MET A 88 7.99 -5.39 -6.32
CA MET A 88 8.41 -6.34 -5.30
C MET A 88 9.90 -6.64 -5.36
N SER A 89 10.52 -6.84 -4.20
CA SER A 89 11.87 -7.39 -4.11
C SER A 89 12.07 -8.12 -2.79
N ALA A 90 13.02 -9.04 -2.74
CA ALA A 90 13.35 -9.72 -1.48
C ALA A 90 13.92 -8.76 -0.42
N GLU A 91 14.56 -7.68 -0.85
CA GLU A 91 15.16 -6.67 0.04
C GLU A 91 14.11 -5.73 0.63
N HIS A 92 13.16 -5.26 -0.18
CA HIS A 92 12.24 -4.20 0.22
C HIS A 92 10.81 -4.69 0.44
N GLY A 93 10.48 -5.93 0.06
CA GLY A 93 9.13 -6.48 0.12
C GLY A 93 8.28 -5.92 -1.01
N LEU A 94 7.03 -5.55 -0.74
CA LEU A 94 6.14 -4.91 -1.70
C LEU A 94 6.20 -3.39 -1.50
N ARG A 95 6.32 -2.62 -2.58
CA ARG A 95 6.31 -1.15 -2.52
C ARG A 95 5.27 -0.59 -3.47
N GLU A 96 4.49 0.37 -3.02
CA GLU A 96 3.65 1.18 -3.89
C GLU A 96 4.38 2.47 -4.25
N PHE A 97 4.32 2.80 -5.53
CA PHE A 97 4.79 4.05 -6.09
C PHE A 97 3.61 4.82 -6.66
N GLN A 98 3.62 6.12 -6.41
CA GLN A 98 2.77 7.06 -7.11
C GLN A 98 3.61 7.79 -8.15
N LEU A 99 3.09 7.83 -9.36
CA LEU A 99 3.63 8.59 -10.46
C LEU A 99 2.66 9.70 -10.84
N GLN A 100 3.21 10.90 -11.02
CA GLN A 100 2.48 12.10 -11.36
C GLN A 100 3.15 12.78 -12.55
N LEU A 101 2.35 13.21 -13.51
CA LEU A 101 2.76 13.99 -14.66
C LEU A 101 1.82 15.18 -14.78
N THR A 102 2.25 16.33 -14.25
CA THR A 102 1.39 17.51 -14.07
C THR A 102 1.50 18.49 -15.22
N VAL A 103 0.38 19.13 -15.58
CA VAL A 103 0.31 20.21 -16.56
C VAL A 103 0.50 21.55 -15.83
N PRO A 104 1.24 22.53 -16.41
CA PRO A 104 1.78 22.54 -17.78
C PRO A 104 3.18 21.94 -17.94
N ASP A 105 3.90 21.67 -16.84
CA ASP A 105 5.34 21.42 -16.90
C ASP A 105 5.72 20.03 -17.46
N LEU A 106 4.80 19.07 -17.38
CA LEU A 106 5.01 17.67 -17.78
C LEU A 106 6.25 17.05 -17.13
N VAL A 107 6.53 17.42 -15.88
CA VAL A 107 7.60 16.80 -15.11
C VAL A 107 7.11 15.50 -14.52
N LEU A 108 7.75 14.40 -14.91
CA LEU A 108 7.48 13.08 -14.35
C LEU A 108 8.03 13.00 -12.92
N ARG A 109 7.15 12.90 -11.93
CA ARG A 109 7.52 12.69 -10.53
C ARG A 109 7.11 11.27 -10.14
N SER A 110 8.03 10.55 -9.50
CA SER A 110 7.78 9.22 -8.93
C SER A 110 8.28 9.20 -7.50
N PHE A 111 7.42 8.82 -6.57
CA PHE A 111 7.79 8.64 -5.17
C PHE A 111 7.14 7.38 -4.62
N ALA A 112 7.88 6.65 -3.80
CA ALA A 112 7.29 5.57 -3.03
C ALA A 112 6.37 6.18 -1.99
N SER A 113 5.17 5.63 -1.84
CA SER A 113 4.20 6.11 -0.86
C SER A 113 4.09 5.18 0.33
N ASN A 114 4.16 3.87 0.06
CA ASN A 114 3.84 2.82 1.03
C ASN A 114 4.69 1.57 0.78
N ALA A 115 5.07 0.84 1.83
CA ALA A 115 5.81 -0.41 1.73
C ALA A 115 5.29 -1.47 2.70
N ILE A 116 5.19 -2.72 2.23
CA ILE A 116 4.97 -3.93 3.05
C ILE A 116 6.30 -4.68 3.08
N ARG A 117 6.96 -4.67 4.23
CA ARG A 117 8.30 -5.27 4.40
C ARG A 117 8.26 -6.79 4.16
N PRO A 118 9.39 -7.41 3.78
CA PRO A 118 9.45 -8.86 3.55
C PRO A 118 8.93 -9.68 4.73
N HIS A 119 9.20 -9.23 5.96
CA HIS A 119 8.65 -9.86 7.16
C HIS A 119 7.12 -9.79 7.20
N ALA A 120 6.52 -8.61 7.02
CA ALA A 120 5.06 -8.45 6.95
C ALA A 120 4.40 -9.30 5.85
N VAL A 121 5.02 -9.40 4.68
CA VAL A 121 4.58 -10.30 3.60
C VAL A 121 4.53 -11.74 4.09
N ALA A 122 5.62 -12.23 4.68
CA ALA A 122 5.70 -13.61 5.14
C ALA A 122 4.71 -13.89 6.29
N ARG A 123 4.51 -12.93 7.20
CA ARG A 123 3.50 -13.01 8.27
C ARG A 123 2.07 -13.04 7.72
N CYS A 124 1.79 -12.24 6.69
CA CYS A 124 0.50 -12.27 6.00
C CYS A 124 0.24 -13.62 5.35
N MET A 125 1.20 -14.17 4.59
CA MET A 125 1.11 -15.51 4.01
C MET A 125 0.87 -16.58 5.08
N GLN A 126 1.67 -16.52 6.15
CA GLN A 126 1.60 -17.46 7.26
C GLN A 126 0.22 -17.50 7.92
N ARG A 127 -0.27 -16.32 8.36
CA ARG A 127 -1.51 -16.20 9.14
C ARG A 127 -2.76 -16.36 8.29
N ASN A 128 -2.69 -16.04 7.00
CA ASN A 128 -3.78 -16.28 6.06
C ASN A 128 -3.77 -17.73 5.52
N GLY A 129 -2.75 -18.53 5.85
CA GLY A 129 -2.71 -19.93 5.46
C GLY A 129 -2.40 -20.16 3.98
N VAL A 130 -1.71 -19.21 3.33
CA VAL A 130 -1.43 -19.25 1.89
C VAL A 130 0.07 -19.38 1.63
N MET A 131 0.43 -20.09 0.55
CA MET A 131 1.82 -20.47 0.28
C MET A 131 2.46 -19.68 -0.87
N SER A 132 1.77 -18.68 -1.42
CA SER A 132 2.30 -17.81 -2.48
C SER A 132 1.89 -16.36 -2.31
N LEU A 133 2.66 -15.45 -2.91
CA LEU A 133 2.32 -14.03 -2.98
C LEU A 133 0.96 -13.77 -3.64
N ALA A 134 0.60 -14.57 -4.66
CA ALA A 134 -0.70 -14.45 -5.32
C ALA A 134 -1.86 -14.69 -4.36
N GLY A 135 -1.68 -15.54 -3.34
CA GLY A 135 -2.67 -15.79 -2.30
C GLY A 135 -2.92 -14.62 -1.35
N ILE A 136 -2.03 -13.62 -1.30
CA ILE A 136 -2.18 -12.40 -0.50
C ILE A 136 -2.29 -11.12 -1.37
N ASP A 137 -2.35 -11.23 -2.70
CA ASP A 137 -2.41 -10.07 -3.60
C ASP A 137 -3.61 -9.18 -3.27
N HIS A 138 -4.78 -9.78 -3.04
CA HIS A 138 -5.98 -9.05 -2.67
C HIS A 138 -5.81 -8.27 -1.35
N GLU A 139 -5.28 -8.93 -0.31
CA GLU A 139 -5.08 -8.34 1.01
C GLU A 139 -4.07 -7.19 0.97
N THR A 140 -2.97 -7.37 0.24
CA THR A 140 -1.92 -6.34 0.11
C THR A 140 -2.36 -5.14 -0.73
N ARG A 141 -3.24 -5.34 -1.73
CA ARG A 141 -3.85 -4.23 -2.47
C ARG A 141 -4.78 -3.39 -1.59
N ILE A 142 -5.61 -4.03 -0.76
CA ILE A 142 -6.44 -3.32 0.21
C ILE A 142 -5.55 -2.51 1.15
N ALA A 143 -4.49 -3.13 1.69
CA ALA A 143 -3.56 -2.46 2.57
C ALA A 143 -2.96 -1.20 1.93
N PHE A 144 -2.53 -1.25 0.67
CA PHE A 144 -2.00 -0.07 -0.01
C PHE A 144 -3.02 1.06 -0.16
N VAL A 145 -4.28 0.75 -0.49
CA VAL A 145 -5.34 1.77 -0.57
C VAL A 145 -5.61 2.37 0.81
N CYS A 146 -5.79 1.53 1.84
CA CYS A 146 -6.04 1.96 3.22
C CYS A 146 -4.87 2.79 3.79
N ALA A 147 -3.63 2.41 3.48
CA ALA A 147 -2.42 3.10 3.94
C ALA A 147 -2.40 4.58 3.53
N ARG A 148 -2.98 4.94 2.38
CA ARG A 148 -3.08 6.34 1.92
C ARG A 148 -3.92 7.19 2.87
N VAL A 149 -5.03 6.64 3.39
CA VAL A 149 -5.90 7.34 4.35
C VAL A 149 -5.25 7.36 5.74
N ILE A 150 -4.73 6.21 6.18
CA ILE A 150 -4.05 6.06 7.47
C ILE A 150 -2.84 7.00 7.57
N ARG A 151 -2.09 7.18 6.48
CA ARG A 151 -0.97 8.13 6.42
C ARG A 151 -1.41 9.54 6.74
N SER A 152 -2.45 10.05 6.08
CA SER A 152 -2.96 11.41 6.32
C SER A 152 -3.44 11.57 7.76
N LEU A 153 -4.16 10.57 8.28
CA LEU A 153 -4.62 10.56 9.65
C LEU A 153 -3.46 10.56 10.67
N ALA A 154 -2.49 9.68 10.46
CA ALA A 154 -1.32 9.54 11.30
C ALA A 154 -0.48 10.83 11.35
N LEU A 155 -0.34 11.54 10.22
CA LEU A 155 0.31 12.84 10.18
C LEU A 155 -0.48 13.91 10.93
N ALA A 156 -1.81 13.95 10.78
CA ALA A 156 -2.66 14.92 11.44
C ALA A 156 -2.67 14.76 12.97
N GLU A 157 -2.64 13.51 13.45
CA GLU A 157 -2.71 13.19 14.88
C GLU A 157 -1.34 12.94 15.55
N GLY A 158 -0.24 13.05 14.81
CA GLY A 158 1.13 12.92 15.31
C GLY A 158 1.52 11.49 15.71
N TRP A 159 1.07 10.48 14.96
CA TRP A 159 1.38 9.08 15.26
C TRP A 159 2.83 8.74 14.91
N ARG A 160 3.41 7.82 15.69
CA ARG A 160 4.74 7.23 15.46
C ARG A 160 4.67 5.79 14.95
N GLN A 161 3.52 5.14 15.13
CA GLN A 161 3.23 3.82 14.60
C GLN A 161 1.84 3.81 13.95
N VAL A 162 1.64 2.91 13.00
CA VAL A 162 0.41 2.87 12.19
C VAL A 162 -0.14 1.45 12.12
N GLY A 163 -1.47 1.35 12.19
CA GLY A 163 -2.23 0.14 11.88
C GLY A 163 -2.99 0.36 10.59
N VAL A 164 -2.71 -0.44 9.56
CA VAL A 164 -3.38 -0.42 8.27
C VAL A 164 -4.34 -1.61 8.20
N PRO A 165 -5.66 -1.38 8.31
CA PRO A 165 -6.63 -2.46 8.35
C PRO A 165 -6.88 -3.04 6.97
N THR A 166 -7.22 -4.32 6.98
CA THR A 166 -7.56 -5.14 5.82
C THR A 166 -8.73 -6.07 6.20
N SER A 167 -9.29 -6.78 5.23
CA SER A 167 -10.47 -7.63 5.46
C SER A 167 -10.18 -8.79 6.42
N LEU A 168 -8.95 -9.33 6.41
CA LEU A 168 -8.58 -10.48 7.25
C LEU A 168 -7.69 -10.09 8.42
N GLY A 169 -7.03 -8.94 8.37
CA GLY A 169 -6.13 -8.55 9.46
C GLY A 169 -5.73 -7.09 9.50
N LEU A 170 -4.59 -6.86 10.13
CA LEU A 170 -4.01 -5.54 10.40
C LEU A 170 -2.51 -5.58 10.11
N PHE A 171 -2.07 -4.79 9.13
CA PHE A 171 -0.66 -4.51 8.97
C PHE A 171 -0.22 -3.47 9.99
N VAL A 172 0.88 -3.73 10.69
CA VAL A 172 1.41 -2.85 11.73
C VAL A 172 2.78 -2.35 11.31
N GLY A 173 3.02 -1.06 11.50
CA GLY A 173 4.21 -0.40 10.99
C GLY A 173 4.49 0.96 11.59
N VAL A 174 5.26 1.75 10.86
CA VAL A 174 5.69 3.11 11.23
C VAL A 174 5.48 4.08 10.08
N LEU A 175 5.40 5.37 10.41
CA LEU A 175 5.70 6.44 9.45
C LEU A 175 7.21 6.62 9.37
N THR A 176 7.77 6.60 8.16
CA THR A 176 9.18 6.89 7.94
C THR A 176 9.45 8.40 8.05
N ASP A 177 10.72 8.81 8.08
CA ASP A 177 11.11 10.23 8.05
C ASP A 177 10.62 10.94 6.77
N ALA A 178 10.50 10.19 5.67
CA ALA A 178 9.91 10.65 4.41
C ALA A 178 8.37 10.73 4.47
N ARG A 179 7.76 10.45 5.63
CA ARG A 179 6.33 10.38 5.89
C ARG A 179 5.62 9.28 5.10
N ASP A 180 6.33 8.22 4.73
CA ASP A 180 5.75 7.06 4.04
C ASP A 180 5.31 6.01 5.05
N VAL A 181 4.31 5.20 4.71
CA VAL A 181 3.89 4.10 5.57
C VAL A 181 4.75 2.86 5.32
N SER A 182 5.50 2.42 6.33
CA SER A 182 6.27 1.17 6.32
C SER A 182 5.60 0.14 7.21
N MET A 183 4.89 -0.81 6.61
CA MET A 183 4.24 -1.95 7.29
C MET A 183 5.28 -3.03 7.59
N ASN A 184 5.57 -3.22 8.86
CA ASN A 184 6.67 -4.05 9.35
C ASN A 184 6.24 -5.48 9.67
N THR A 185 5.03 -5.68 10.20
CA THR A 185 4.44 -7.00 10.48
C THR A 185 2.96 -7.05 10.09
N TYR A 186 2.37 -8.24 10.18
CA TYR A 186 0.95 -8.48 9.96
C TYR A 186 0.37 -9.25 11.16
N LEU A 187 -0.75 -8.75 11.68
CA LEU A 187 -1.53 -9.35 12.74
C LEU A 187 -2.89 -9.79 12.17
N ARG A 188 -3.43 -10.87 12.69
CA ARG A 188 -4.81 -11.29 12.40
C ARG A 188 -5.59 -11.31 13.72
N PRO A 189 -6.71 -10.58 13.84
CA PRO A 189 -7.49 -10.52 15.07
C PRO A 189 -8.03 -11.90 15.50
N GLY A 190 -8.09 -12.16 16.80
CA GLY A 190 -8.65 -13.40 17.36
C GLY A 190 -7.73 -14.62 17.32
N ASP A 191 -6.50 -14.45 16.82
CA ASP A 191 -5.56 -15.55 16.56
C ASP A 191 -4.77 -16.06 17.80
N ASN A 192 -4.88 -15.40 18.96
CA ASN A 192 -4.13 -15.76 20.16
C ASN A 192 -4.92 -15.55 21.46
N ASP A 193 -4.67 -16.40 22.46
CA ASP A 193 -5.10 -16.21 23.86
C ASP A 193 -4.34 -15.07 24.58
N ARG A 194 -3.36 -14.45 23.91
CA ARG A 194 -2.63 -13.29 24.44
C ARG A 194 -3.18 -12.00 23.83
N PRO A 195 -3.66 -11.05 24.64
CA PRO A 195 -4.20 -9.79 24.15
C PRO A 195 -3.07 -8.96 23.52
N SER A 196 -3.20 -8.67 22.21
CA SER A 196 -2.40 -7.62 21.56
C SER A 196 -3.05 -6.27 21.85
N ARG A 197 -2.25 -5.23 22.11
CA ARG A 197 -2.75 -3.85 22.23
C ARG A 197 -3.46 -3.36 20.96
N TRP A 198 -3.15 -3.99 19.82
CA TRP A 198 -3.77 -3.72 18.54
C TRP A 198 -5.17 -4.31 18.39
N SER A 199 -5.60 -5.24 19.26
CA SER A 199 -6.91 -5.90 19.14
C SER A 199 -8.07 -4.90 19.17
N GLY A 200 -8.02 -3.91 20.07
CA GLY A 200 -9.05 -2.86 20.15
C GLY A 200 -9.07 -1.96 18.91
N PHE A 201 -7.89 -1.61 18.39
CA PHE A 201 -7.77 -0.82 17.16
C PHE A 201 -8.30 -1.60 15.94
N ALA A 202 -7.91 -2.87 15.80
CA ALA A 202 -8.39 -3.73 14.73
C ALA A 202 -9.92 -3.93 14.78
N GLY A 203 -10.48 -4.01 15.99
CA GLY A 203 -11.92 -4.11 16.22
C GLY A 203 -12.72 -2.95 15.63
N LEU A 204 -12.12 -1.76 15.48
CA LEU A 204 -12.79 -0.62 14.83
C LEU A 204 -13.13 -0.87 13.37
N PHE A 205 -12.44 -1.81 12.72
CA PHE A 205 -12.59 -2.12 11.31
C PHE A 205 -13.24 -3.49 11.07
N SER A 206 -13.83 -4.11 12.10
CA SER A 206 -14.45 -5.44 11.97
C SER A 206 -15.64 -5.48 11.01
N ALA A 207 -16.26 -4.33 10.74
CA ALA A 207 -17.34 -4.15 9.78
C ALA A 207 -16.85 -3.85 8.36
N MET A 208 -15.54 -3.95 8.09
CA MET A 208 -15.00 -3.74 6.74
C MET A 208 -15.67 -4.71 5.76
N PRO A 209 -16.22 -4.21 4.63
CA PRO A 209 -16.80 -5.07 3.62
C PRO A 209 -15.77 -6.02 3.03
N HIS A 210 -16.24 -7.17 2.55
CA HIS A 210 -15.44 -8.00 1.66
C HIS A 210 -15.42 -7.37 0.27
N TRP A 211 -14.36 -6.63 -0.02
CA TRP A 211 -14.21 -5.92 -1.29
C TRP A 211 -13.97 -6.89 -2.44
N ARG A 212 -14.64 -6.68 -3.58
CA ARG A 212 -14.38 -7.47 -4.79
C ARG A 212 -13.09 -7.00 -5.48
N PRO A 213 -12.39 -7.86 -6.24
CA PRO A 213 -11.13 -7.49 -6.89
C PRO A 213 -11.22 -6.24 -7.79
N ASP A 214 -12.34 -6.03 -8.48
CA ASP A 214 -12.65 -4.86 -9.31
C ASP A 214 -12.79 -3.58 -8.48
N GLN A 215 -13.40 -3.66 -7.30
CA GLN A 215 -13.57 -2.52 -6.38
C GLN A 215 -12.23 -2.09 -5.76
N VAL A 216 -11.38 -3.07 -5.42
CA VAL A 216 -10.03 -2.80 -4.90
C VAL A 216 -9.12 -2.24 -6.00
N ARG A 217 -9.29 -2.70 -7.24
CA ARG A 217 -8.51 -2.28 -8.41
C ARG A 217 -8.50 -0.77 -8.59
N HIS A 218 -9.70 -0.21 -8.69
CA HIS A 218 -9.90 1.23 -8.86
C HIS A 218 -9.70 1.98 -7.54
N GLY A 219 -9.88 1.28 -6.41
CA GLY A 219 -9.60 1.77 -5.06
C GLY A 219 -10.51 2.91 -4.59
N GLY A 220 -11.30 3.52 -5.47
CA GLY A 220 -12.14 4.68 -5.15
C GLY A 220 -13.22 4.38 -4.11
N GLU A 221 -13.96 3.28 -4.28
CA GLU A 221 -15.01 2.88 -3.31
C GLU A 221 -14.41 2.52 -1.95
N LEU A 222 -13.34 1.73 -1.95
CA LEU A 222 -12.61 1.36 -0.74
C LEU A 222 -12.04 2.60 -0.02
N LEU A 223 -11.42 3.52 -0.77
CA LEU A 223 -10.89 4.76 -0.23
C LEU A 223 -12.00 5.61 0.38
N GLN A 224 -13.12 5.78 -0.32
CA GLN A 224 -14.27 6.56 0.15
C GLN A 224 -14.87 5.94 1.41
N TRP A 225 -15.04 4.62 1.45
CA TRP A 225 -15.50 3.92 2.64
C TRP A 225 -14.56 4.14 3.82
N MET A 226 -13.24 3.99 3.62
CA MET A 226 -12.25 4.23 4.65
C MET A 226 -12.30 5.67 5.19
N ILE A 227 -12.44 6.66 4.30
CA ILE A 227 -12.58 8.07 4.69
C ILE A 227 -13.84 8.25 5.55
N ASN A 228 -15.00 7.81 5.06
CA ASN A 228 -16.27 7.95 5.77
C ASN A 228 -16.21 7.27 7.15
N HIS A 229 -15.62 6.08 7.21
CA HIS A 229 -15.49 5.31 8.44
C HIS A 229 -14.57 6.00 9.46
N ILE A 230 -13.43 6.53 9.02
CA ILE A 230 -12.52 7.30 9.91
C ILE A 230 -13.21 8.57 10.41
N VAL A 231 -13.88 9.31 9.54
CA VAL A 231 -14.62 10.52 9.92
C VAL A 231 -15.64 10.18 11.02
N ALA A 232 -16.44 9.13 10.82
CA ALA A 232 -17.41 8.68 11.83
C ALA A 232 -16.73 8.24 13.14
N LEU A 233 -15.57 7.57 13.08
CA LEU A 233 -14.82 7.18 14.28
C LEU A 233 -14.29 8.39 15.06
N GLN A 234 -13.90 9.46 14.37
CA GLN A 234 -13.34 10.68 14.95
C GLN A 234 -14.40 11.60 15.57
N GLU A 235 -15.69 11.46 15.25
CA GLU A 235 -16.78 12.22 15.89
C GLU A 235 -16.80 12.03 17.42
N SER A 236 -16.36 10.85 17.89
CA SER A 236 -16.26 10.56 19.32
C SER A 236 -15.04 11.19 19.98
N ALA A 237 -13.85 10.93 19.42
CA ALA A 237 -12.56 11.45 19.84
C ALA A 237 -11.51 11.09 18.77
N PRO A 238 -10.39 11.84 18.68
CA PRO A 238 -9.22 11.44 17.90
C PRO A 238 -8.77 10.01 18.24
N LEU A 239 -8.31 9.26 17.24
CA LEU A 239 -7.92 7.86 17.47
C LEU A 239 -6.69 7.75 18.38
N ALA A 240 -5.76 8.71 18.32
CA ALA A 240 -4.62 8.79 19.22
C ALA A 240 -5.00 8.99 20.70
N GLU A 241 -6.18 9.54 20.99
CA GLU A 241 -6.67 9.66 22.38
C GLU A 241 -7.24 8.34 22.87
N ARG A 242 -7.96 7.63 21.99
CA ARG A 242 -8.53 6.30 22.25
C ARG A 242 -7.44 5.23 22.34
N PHE A 243 -6.36 5.39 21.58
CA PHE A 243 -5.21 4.49 21.52
C PHE A 243 -3.90 5.27 21.68
N PRO A 244 -3.53 5.67 22.92
CA PRO A 244 -2.35 6.51 23.18
C PRO A 244 -1.04 5.93 22.64
N PHE A 245 -0.93 4.60 22.58
CA PHE A 245 0.25 3.92 22.08
C PHE A 245 0.59 4.27 20.63
N LEU A 246 -0.36 4.78 19.82
CA LEU A 246 -0.09 5.22 18.45
C LEU A 246 0.97 6.34 18.38
N ARG A 247 1.12 7.13 19.45
CA ARG A 247 2.14 8.18 19.60
C ARG A 247 3.46 7.69 20.18
N GLU A 248 3.55 6.42 20.56
CA GLU A 248 4.77 5.80 21.05
C GLU A 248 5.56 5.14 19.90
N PRO A 249 6.89 4.98 20.01
CA PRO A 249 7.63 4.15 19.06
C PRO A 249 7.06 2.72 19.02
N LEU A 250 7.05 2.13 17.82
CA LEU A 250 6.71 0.71 17.66
C LEU A 250 7.70 -0.17 18.43
N ARG A 251 7.20 -1.18 19.15
CA ARG A 251 8.02 -2.14 19.90
C ARG A 251 7.83 -3.55 19.32
N ASP A 252 8.90 -4.33 19.29
CA ASP A 252 8.86 -5.70 18.73
C ASP A 252 7.97 -6.64 19.55
N ALA A 253 7.79 -6.36 20.84
CA ALA A 253 6.96 -7.16 21.76
C ALA A 253 5.45 -7.14 21.45
N ASP A 254 5.00 -6.32 20.50
CA ASP A 254 3.57 -6.11 20.21
C ASP A 254 2.97 -7.17 19.28
N ASP A 255 3.81 -8.03 18.69
CA ASP A 255 3.41 -9.28 18.03
C ASP A 255 3.77 -10.47 18.95
N PRO A 256 2.77 -11.09 19.62
CA PRO A 256 3.00 -12.19 20.58
C PRO A 256 3.74 -13.40 19.98
N LEU A 257 3.70 -13.54 18.66
CA LEU A 257 4.29 -14.64 17.91
C LEU A 257 5.64 -14.27 17.28
N ASP A 258 6.14 -13.05 17.48
CA ASP A 258 7.39 -12.59 16.88
C ASP A 258 8.61 -13.33 17.44
N ALA A 259 8.66 -13.56 18.76
CA ALA A 259 9.71 -14.38 19.37
C ALA A 259 9.70 -15.83 18.85
N ALA A 260 8.52 -16.39 18.57
CA ALA A 260 8.41 -17.73 17.98
C ALA A 260 8.86 -17.74 16.51
N TRP A 261 8.54 -16.67 15.76
CA TRP A 261 9.00 -16.45 14.40
C TRP A 261 10.53 -16.34 14.33
N ALA A 262 11.13 -15.49 15.17
CA ALA A 262 12.58 -15.28 15.21
C ALA A 262 13.31 -16.60 15.47
N ARG A 263 12.86 -17.41 16.45
CA ARG A 263 13.42 -18.73 16.73
C ARG A 263 13.26 -19.73 15.57
N ALA A 264 12.18 -19.63 14.82
CA ALA A 264 11.94 -20.51 13.69
C ALA A 264 12.88 -20.17 12.52
N CYS A 265 13.13 -18.89 12.26
CA CYS A 265 13.87 -18.41 11.08
C CYS A 265 15.37 -18.18 11.30
N SER A 266 15.88 -18.33 12.52
CA SER A 266 17.30 -18.12 12.88
C SER A 266 18.20 -19.36 12.69
N ARG A 267 17.77 -20.34 11.88
CA ARG A 267 18.54 -21.52 11.48
C ARG A 267 18.47 -21.66 9.97
#